data_AF-W1XRU4-F1
#
_entry.id   AF-W1XRU4-F1
#
_cell.length_a   1.000
_cell.length_b   1.000
_cell.length_c   1.000
_cell.angle_alpha   90.00
_cell.angle_beta   90.00
_cell.angle_gamma   90.00
#
_symmetry.space_group_name_H-M   'P 1'
#
loop_
_entity.id
_entity.type
_entity.pdbx_description
1 polymer ?
#
loop_
_entity_poly.entity_id
_entity_poly.type
_entity_poly.pdbx_seq_one_letter_code
_entity_poly.pdbx_strand_id
1 'polypeptide(L)'
;GDVLWDGKSISSLSDKEIAHHVAYMQQSVNVSFDYEAIDIVMTARYPYLKWWEQEGPEDKVIVEQAMKEVGVYHLRNRSVQ
;
A
#
# COMPACT_ATOMS: atom_id res chain seq x y z
N GLY A 1 -8.18 -12.45 -24.59
CA GLY A 1 -8.79 -13.07 -23.40
C GLY A 1 -9.33 -11.98 -22.51
N ASP A 2 -10.34 -12.26 -21.70
CA ASP A 2 -10.89 -11.31 -20.73
C ASP A 2 -10.50 -11.75 -19.32
N VAL A 3 -10.21 -10.79 -18.45
CA VAL A 3 -9.79 -11.03 -17.06
C VAL A 3 -10.90 -10.52 -16.15
N LEU A 4 -11.42 -11.41 -15.30
CA LEU A 4 -12.55 -11.10 -14.43
C LEU A 4 -12.07 -10.98 -12.97
N TRP A 5 -12.53 -9.94 -12.28
CA TRP A 5 -12.47 -9.79 -10.84
C TRP A 5 -13.89 -9.88 -10.27
N ASP A 6 -14.17 -10.86 -9.41
CA ASP A 6 -15.52 -11.13 -8.87
C ASP A 6 -16.63 -11.16 -9.93
N GLY A 7 -16.33 -11.74 -11.11
CA GLY A 7 -17.28 -11.86 -12.22
C GLY A 7 -17.48 -10.60 -13.06
N LYS A 8 -16.80 -9.49 -12.76
CA LYS A 8 -16.78 -8.27 -13.59
C LYS A 8 -15.46 -8.19 -14.36
N SER A 9 -15.49 -7.71 -15.61
CA SER A 9 -14.24 -7.47 -16.33
C SER A 9 -13.41 -6.41 -15.61
N ILE A 10 -12.14 -6.72 -15.36
CA ILE A 10 -11.22 -5.77 -14.70
C ILE A 10 -11.05 -4.49 -15.51
N SER A 11 -11.23 -4.57 -16.84
CA SER A 11 -11.20 -3.41 -17.76
C SER A 11 -12.31 -2.40 -17.52
N SER A 12 -13.36 -2.78 -16.79
CA SER A 12 -14.48 -1.90 -16.43
C SER A 12 -14.25 -1.12 -15.12
N LEU A 13 -13.20 -1.45 -14.38
CA LEU A 13 -12.83 -0.80 -13.11
C LEU A 13 -11.76 0.27 -13.36
N SER A 14 -11.81 1.35 -12.59
CA SER A 14 -10.72 2.33 -12.55
C SER A 14 -9.50 1.77 -11.82
N ASP A 15 -8.32 2.33 -12.10
CA ASP A 15 -7.07 1.97 -11.40
C ASP A 15 -7.21 2.09 -9.89
N LYS A 16 -7.97 3.10 -9.43
CA LYS A 16 -8.28 3.29 -8.01
C LYS A 16 -9.08 2.12 -7.45
N GLU A 17 -10.14 1.69 -8.13
CA GLU A 17 -10.96 0.55 -7.71
C GLU A 17 -10.14 -0.75 -7.69
N ILE A 18 -9.32 -0.98 -8.72
CA ILE A 18 -8.44 -2.15 -8.78
C ILE A 18 -7.48 -2.16 -7.57
N ALA A 19 -6.87 -1.03 -7.23
CA ALA A 19 -5.92 -0.93 -6.11
C ALA A 19 -6.55 -1.11 -4.72
N HIS A 20 -7.88 -1.04 -4.57
CA HIS A 20 -8.57 -1.43 -3.32
C HIS A 20 -8.75 -2.94 -3.18
N HIS A 21 -8.65 -3.68 -4.30
CA HIS A 21 -8.95 -5.10 -4.37
C HIS A 21 -7.71 -5.97 -4.46
N VAL A 22 -6.67 -5.50 -5.15
CA VAL A 22 -5.44 -6.26 -5.36
C VAL A 22 -4.20 -5.40 -5.11
N ALA A 23 -3.22 -6.01 -4.46
CA ALA A 23 -1.87 -5.47 -4.28
C ALA A 23 -0.85 -6.47 -4.84
N TYR A 24 0.30 -5.95 -5.28
CA TYR A 24 1.38 -6.76 -5.84
C TYR A 24 2.64 -6.62 -4.99
N MET A 25 3.18 -7.75 -4.55
CA MET A 25 4.46 -7.82 -3.84
C MET A 25 5.56 -8.19 -4.82
N GLN A 26 6.52 -7.29 -5.01
CA GLN A 26 7.68 -7.53 -5.86
C GLN A 26 8.61 -8.58 -5.23
N GLN A 27 9.25 -9.41 -6.06
CA GLN A 27 10.24 -10.39 -5.60
C GLN A 27 11.59 -9.75 -5.26
N SER A 28 11.92 -8.64 -5.93
CA SER A 28 13.10 -7.83 -5.67
C SER A 28 12.70 -6.36 -5.70
N VAL A 29 13.04 -5.62 -4.66
CA VAL A 29 12.84 -4.18 -4.58
C VAL A 29 14.21 -3.52 -4.61
N ASN A 30 14.39 -2.54 -5.49
CA ASN A 30 15.56 -1.67 -5.48
C ASN A 30 15.10 -0.31 -4.97
N VAL A 31 15.35 -0.03 -3.70
CA VAL A 31 14.93 1.22 -3.05
C VAL A 31 16.06 2.23 -3.24
N SER A 32 15.82 3.26 -4.06
CA SER A 32 16.85 4.25 -4.42
C SER A 32 17.05 5.37 -3.39
N PHE A 33 16.22 5.44 -2.34
CA PHE A 33 16.18 6.53 -1.37
C PHE A 33 16.03 6.01 0.06
N ASP A 34 16.53 6.78 1.03
CA ASP A 34 16.42 6.48 2.47
C ASP A 34 14.99 6.70 2.98
N TYR A 35 14.10 5.75 2.70
CA TYR A 35 12.77 5.69 3.32
C TYR A 35 12.82 4.87 4.60
N GLU A 36 12.13 5.35 5.64
CA GLU A 36 11.84 4.49 6.78
C GLU A 36 10.80 3.42 6.36
N ALA A 37 10.86 2.24 6.98
CA ALA A 37 9.92 1.16 6.67
C ALA A 37 8.45 1.60 6.81
N ILE A 38 8.14 2.49 7.76
CA ILE A 38 6.79 3.03 7.93
C ILE A 38 6.34 3.89 6.74
N ASP A 39 7.24 4.65 6.12
CA ASP A 39 6.93 5.49 4.96
C ASP A 39 6.56 4.62 3.76
N ILE A 40 7.29 3.51 3.57
CA ILE A 40 7.00 2.54 2.52
C ILE A 40 5.60 1.94 2.72
N VAL A 41 5.28 1.51 3.94
CA VAL A 41 3.96 0.92 4.22
C VAL A 41 2.85 1.98 4.11
N MET A 42 3.13 3.25 4.44
CA MET A 42 2.19 4.36 4.27
C MET A 42 1.76 4.55 2.82
N THR A 43 2.63 4.29 1.84
CA THR A 43 2.26 4.37 0.41
C THR A 43 1.10 3.45 0.02
N ALA A 44 0.87 2.36 0.77
CA ALA A 44 -0.27 1.47 0.56
C ALA A 44 -1.62 2.12 0.90
N ARG A 45 -1.63 3.30 1.54
CA ARG A 45 -2.84 4.08 1.84
C ARG A 45 -3.30 4.96 0.69
N TYR A 46 -2.46 5.20 -0.32
CA TYR A 46 -2.76 6.16 -1.40
C TYR A 46 -4.04 5.84 -2.19
N PRO A 47 -4.39 4.57 -2.45
CA PRO A 47 -5.68 4.25 -3.06
C PRO A 47 -6.88 4.73 -2.25
N TYR A 48 -6.78 4.90 -0.93
CA TYR A 48 -7.90 5.29 -0.07
C TYR A 48 -8.06 6.81 0.05
N LEU A 49 -7.03 7.58 -0.32
CA LEU A 49 -7.02 9.04 -0.21
C LEU A 49 -7.64 9.71 -1.45
N LYS A 50 -8.13 10.94 -1.28
CA LYS A 50 -8.43 11.83 -2.41
C LYS A 50 -7.13 12.39 -2.98
N TRP A 51 -7.15 12.84 -4.23
CA TRP A 51 -5.93 13.34 -4.90
C TRP A 51 -5.33 14.59 -4.24
N TRP A 52 -6.11 15.30 -3.42
CA TRP A 52 -5.67 16.48 -2.64
C TRP A 52 -5.50 16.19 -1.15
N GLU A 53 -5.75 14.97 -0.71
CA GLU A 53 -5.74 14.59 0.70
C GLU A 53 -4.37 14.02 1.07
N GLN A 54 -3.85 14.49 2.21
CA GLN A 54 -2.62 13.96 2.81
C GLN A 54 -2.96 12.88 3.83
N GLU A 55 -1.99 12.03 4.16
CA GLU A 55 -2.17 10.96 5.13
C GLU A 55 -2.51 11.53 6.51
N GLY A 56 -3.54 10.96 7.15
CA GLY A 56 -4.02 11.41 8.44
C GLY A 56 -3.51 10.58 9.63
N PRO A 57 -3.87 10.98 10.86
CA PRO A 57 -3.63 10.17 12.05
C PRO A 57 -4.27 8.77 11.95
N GLU A 58 -5.42 8.64 11.28
CA GLU A 58 -6.09 7.35 11.06
C GLU A 58 -5.28 6.42 10.14
N ASP A 59 -4.70 6.94 9.06
CA ASP A 59 -3.83 6.16 8.18
C ASP A 59 -2.61 5.64 8.92
N LYS A 60 -2.02 6.46 9.79
CA LYS A 60 -0.93 6.04 10.67
C LYS A 60 -1.33 4.89 11.59
N VAL A 61 -2.52 4.95 12.19
CA VAL A 61 -3.02 3.84 13.04
C VAL A 61 -3.19 2.55 12.23
N ILE A 62 -3.75 2.64 11.02
CA ILE A 62 -3.93 1.49 10.12
C ILE A 62 -2.57 0.88 9.75
N VAL A 63 -1.60 1.72 9.36
CA VAL A 63 -0.24 1.29 8.99
C VAL A 63 0.46 0.62 10.18
N GLU A 64 0.44 1.25 11.34
CA GLU A 64 1.08 0.68 12.53
C GLU A 64 0.45 -0.66 12.94
N GLN A 65 -0.87 -0.79 12.81
CA GLN A 65 -1.58 -2.04 13.08
C GLN A 65 -1.19 -3.14 12.09
N ALA A 66 -1.17 -2.85 10.79
CA ALA A 66 -0.73 -3.80 9.76
C ALA A 66 0.72 -4.25 9.99
N MET A 67 1.62 -3.33 10.35
CA MET A 67 3.01 -3.67 10.68
C MET A 67 3.13 -4.54 11.94
N LYS A 68 2.23 -4.39 12.92
CA LYS A 68 2.19 -5.24 14.12
C LYS A 68 1.71 -6.65 13.77
N GLU A 69 0.68 -6.77 12.93
CA GLU A 69 0.10 -8.06 12.52
C GLU A 69 1.10 -8.96 11.80
N VAL A 70 1.96 -8.37 10.97
CA VAL A 70 3.03 -9.11 10.27
C VAL A 70 4.37 -9.11 11.03
N GLY A 71 4.41 -8.56 12.26
CA GLY A 71 5.55 -8.65 13.16
C GLY A 71 6.73 -7.69 12.86
N VAL A 72 6.56 -6.71 11.98
CA VAL A 72 7.63 -5.80 11.51
C VAL A 72 7.60 -4.41 12.14
N TYR A 73 6.67 -4.12 13.05
CA TYR A 73 6.54 -2.79 13.69
C TYR A 73 7.82 -2.28 14.38
N HIS A 74 8.65 -3.19 14.89
CA HIS A 74 9.94 -2.84 15.51
C HIS A 74 10.95 -2.24 14.50
N LEU A 75 10.73 -2.46 13.19
CA LEU A 75 11.54 -1.92 12.10
C LEU A 75 11.02 -0.57 11.57
N ARG A 76 9.93 -0.02 12.12
CA ARG A 76 9.21 1.11 11.52
C ARG A 76 10.07 2.35 11.20
N ASN A 77 11.08 2.65 12.02
CA ASN A 77 12.00 3.79 11.81
C ASN A 77 13.35 3.35 11.20
N ARG A 78 13.43 2.13 10.66
CA ARG A 78 14.66 1.63 10.04
C ARG A 78 14.65 2.02 8.57
N SER A 79 15.75 2.61 8.09
CA SER A 79 15.95 2.85 6.66
C SER A 79 15.96 1.53 5.89
N VAL A 80 15.22 1.50 4.78
CA VAL A 80 15.16 0.36 3.85
C VAL A 80 16.12 0.64 2.69
N GLN A 81 17.37 0.21 2.86
CA GLN A 81 18.39 0.07 1.81
C GLN A 81 18.68 -1.41 1.56
#